data_AF-A0A946M7P3-F1
#
_entry.id   AF-A0A946M7P3-F1
#
_cell.length_a   1.000
_cell.length_b   1.000
_cell.length_c   1.000
_cell.angle_alpha   90.00
_cell.angle_beta   90.00
_cell.angle_gamma   90.00
#
_symmetry.space_group_name_H-M   'P 1'
#
loop_
_entity.id
_entity.type
_entity.pdbx_description
1 polymer ?
#
loop_
_entity_poly.entity_id
_entity_poly.type
_entity_poly.pdbx_seq_one_letter_code
_entity_poly.pdbx_strand_id
1 'polypeptide(L)'
;MKNLDIKNDWTVLELQKLYDLPFNDLLWRSHELHRKYHNPNEIQISTLMSIKTGGCPEDCKYCSQSIRYDTDINLEKTLPLSDIIKQAKDAKESGATRFCMGAAWRNLTKSNLAKVKEMVKEVKDLGLETCVTLGMLSGT
;
A
#
# COMPACT_ATOMS: atom_id res chain seq x y z
N MET A 1 -2.73 19.60 15.50
CA MET A 1 -2.45 21.01 15.16
C MET A 1 -2.49 21.15 13.65
N LYS A 2 -3.31 22.06 13.09
CA LYS A 2 -3.23 22.39 11.66
C LYS A 2 -1.92 23.16 11.45
N ASN A 3 -0.98 22.59 10.72
CA ASN A 3 0.20 23.32 10.29
C ASN A 3 -0.26 24.36 9.26
N LEU A 4 -0.25 25.64 9.63
CA LEU A 4 -0.75 26.74 8.80
C LEU A 4 0.11 26.95 7.53
N ASP A 5 1.30 26.34 7.48
CA ASP A 5 2.24 26.40 6.34
C ASP A 5 1.91 25.43 5.19
N ILE A 6 0.95 24.51 5.35
CA ILE A 6 0.70 23.45 4.36
C ILE A 6 -0.56 23.76 3.53
N LYS A 7 -0.35 24.17 2.28
CA LYS A 7 -1.42 24.37 1.29
C LYS A 7 -2.13 23.05 0.97
N ASN A 8 -3.46 23.06 1.03
CA ASN A 8 -4.32 21.89 0.75
C ASN A 8 -5.43 22.16 -0.29
N ASP A 9 -5.47 23.36 -0.87
CA ASP A 9 -6.48 23.85 -1.82
C ASP A 9 -5.87 24.09 -3.22
N TRP A 10 -5.10 23.12 -3.70
CA TRP A 10 -4.40 23.22 -4.99
C TRP A 10 -5.37 23.24 -6.17
N THR A 11 -5.17 24.21 -7.06
CA THR A 11 -5.82 24.25 -8.37
C THR A 11 -5.02 23.47 -9.40
N VAL A 12 -5.68 23.01 -10.47
CA VAL A 12 -5.02 22.33 -11.59
C VAL A 12 -3.92 23.22 -12.21
N LEU A 13 -4.17 24.52 -12.34
CA LEU A 13 -3.19 25.47 -12.89
C LEU A 13 -1.95 25.61 -12.01
N GLU A 14 -2.10 25.60 -10.68
CA GLU A 14 -0.95 25.64 -9.78
C GLU A 14 -0.13 24.34 -9.85
N LEU A 15 -0.78 23.19 -9.97
CA LEU A 15 -0.10 21.89 -10.15
C LEU A 15 0.62 21.83 -11.50
N GLN A 16 0.00 22.32 -12.56
CA GLN A 16 0.61 22.38 -13.90
C GLN A 16 1.90 23.21 -13.88
N LYS A 17 1.89 24.36 -13.19
CA LYS A 17 3.11 25.18 -13.02
C LYS A 17 4.24 24.45 -12.31
N LEU A 18 3.93 23.57 -11.35
CA LEU A 18 4.96 22.74 -10.70
C LEU A 18 5.49 21.66 -11.63
N TYR A 19 4.59 21.02 -12.39
CA TYR A 19 4.95 19.98 -13.35
C TYR A 19 5.84 20.53 -14.48
N ASP A 20 5.60 21.76 -14.91
CA ASP A 20 6.35 22.43 -15.98
C ASP A 20 7.65 23.09 -15.53
N LEU A 21 8.04 22.97 -14.24
CA LEU A 21 9.32 23.49 -13.77
C LEU A 21 10.49 22.78 -14.45
N PRO A 22 11.63 23.47 -14.66
CA PRO A 22 12.87 22.81 -15.01
C PRO A 22 13.17 21.70 -13.99
N PHE A 23 13.45 20.49 -14.48
CA PHE A 23 13.53 19.30 -13.65
C PHE A 23 14.48 19.46 -12.45
N ASN A 24 15.64 20.09 -12.66
CA ASN A 24 16.61 20.31 -11.58
C ASN A 24 16.10 21.27 -10.50
N ASP A 25 15.33 22.30 -10.87
CA ASP A 25 14.72 23.24 -9.92
C ASP A 25 13.61 22.55 -9.11
N LEU A 26 12.83 21.68 -9.77
CA LEU A 26 11.81 20.85 -9.12
C LEU A 26 12.44 19.90 -8.10
N LEU A 27 13.54 19.23 -8.45
CA LEU A 27 14.28 18.34 -7.55
C LEU A 27 14.82 19.10 -6.33
N TRP A 28 15.45 20.26 -6.56
CA TRP A 28 15.98 21.10 -5.48
C TRP A 28 14.87 21.47 -4.50
N ARG A 29 13.75 22.02 -5.00
CA ARG A 29 12.61 22.42 -4.18
C ARG A 29 11.97 21.25 -3.44
N SER A 30 11.89 20.08 -4.08
CA SER A 30 11.38 18.86 -3.44
C SER A 30 12.24 18.44 -2.26
N HIS A 31 13.57 18.47 -2.43
CA HIS A 31 14.52 18.10 -1.38
C HIS A 31 14.51 19.08 -0.20
N GLU A 32 14.37 20.39 -0.44
CA GLU A 32 14.19 21.39 0.61
C GLU A 32 12.95 21.10 1.47
N LEU A 33 11.80 20.82 0.82
CA LEU A 33 10.57 20.48 1.52
C LEU A 33 10.71 19.16 2.30
N HIS A 34 11.33 18.15 1.70
CA HIS A 34 11.56 16.87 2.37
C HIS A 34 12.38 17.06 3.65
N ARG A 35 13.50 17.81 3.59
CA ARG A 35 14.33 18.13 4.76
C ARG A 35 13.62 18.98 5.81
N LYS A 36 12.71 19.86 5.40
CA LYS A 36 11.94 20.70 6.34
C LYS A 36 10.96 19.86 7.18
N TYR A 37 10.35 18.82 6.59
CA TYR A 37 9.24 18.09 7.21
C TYR A 37 9.54 16.65 7.61
N HIS A 38 10.68 16.10 7.20
CA HIS A 38 11.10 14.73 7.52
C HIS A 38 12.54 14.69 8.01
N ASN A 39 12.88 13.64 8.76
CA ASN A 39 14.27 13.29 9.00
C ASN A 39 14.88 12.81 7.68
N PRO A 40 15.83 13.54 7.08
CA PRO A 40 16.27 13.27 5.71
C PRO A 40 17.15 12.03 5.58
N ASN A 41 17.57 11.43 6.70
CA ASN A 41 18.40 10.23 6.73
C ASN A 41 17.61 9.00 7.20
N GLU A 42 16.29 9.10 7.31
CA GLU A 42 15.41 8.02 7.75
C GLU A 42 14.52 7.57 6.60
N ILE A 43 14.33 6.25 6.48
CA ILE A 43 13.52 5.62 5.43
C ILE A 43 12.56 4.64 6.09
N GLN A 44 11.29 4.72 5.72
CA GLN A 44 10.28 3.73 6.11
C GLN A 44 10.43 2.47 5.26
N ILE A 45 10.69 1.32 5.89
CA ILE A 45 10.79 0.03 5.21
C ILE A 45 9.48 -0.74 5.38
N SER A 46 8.75 -0.96 4.28
CA SER A 46 7.51 -1.73 4.26
C SER A 46 7.67 -2.96 3.38
N THR A 47 7.26 -4.13 3.88
CA THR A 47 7.19 -5.37 3.08
C THR A 47 5.74 -5.71 2.77
N LEU A 48 5.45 -6.16 1.55
CA LEU A 48 4.11 -6.52 1.11
C LEU A 48 4.02 -8.01 0.78
N MET A 49 2.88 -8.61 1.09
CA MET A 49 2.48 -9.94 0.65
C MET A 49 1.13 -9.89 -0.07
N SER A 50 1.02 -10.58 -1.21
CA SER A 50 -0.28 -10.85 -1.84
C SER A 50 -0.96 -12.01 -1.11
N ILE A 51 -1.94 -11.71 -0.26
CA ILE A 51 -2.66 -12.72 0.52
C ILE A 51 -3.71 -13.48 -0.30
N LYS A 52 -4.04 -12.99 -1.50
CA LYS A 52 -4.85 -13.67 -2.53
C LYS A 52 -4.44 -13.13 -3.90
N THR A 53 -3.88 -13.99 -4.74
CA THR A 53 -3.30 -13.62 -6.05
C THR A 53 -4.19 -14.03 -7.22
N GLY A 54 -4.28 -13.18 -8.25
CA GLY A 54 -4.94 -13.50 -9.53
C GLY A 54 -6.47 -13.51 -9.47
N GLY A 55 -7.15 -13.74 -10.59
CA GLY A 55 -8.62 -13.88 -10.65
C GLY A 55 -9.39 -12.63 -10.16
N CYS A 56 -8.83 -11.43 -10.33
CA CYS A 56 -9.52 -10.18 -10.02
C CYS A 56 -10.57 -9.87 -11.10
N PRO A 57 -11.81 -9.50 -10.76
CA PRO A 57 -12.84 -9.22 -11.76
C PRO A 57 -12.68 -7.86 -12.46
N GLU A 58 -11.89 -6.96 -11.88
CA GLU A 58 -11.57 -5.64 -12.44
C GLU A 58 -10.80 -5.76 -13.76
N ASP A 59 -10.91 -4.76 -14.63
CA ASP A 59 -10.34 -4.74 -15.97
C ASP A 59 -9.18 -3.74 -16.12
N CYS A 60 -8.47 -3.44 -15.03
CA CYS A 60 -7.33 -2.53 -15.02
C CYS A 60 -6.28 -2.94 -16.07
N LYS A 61 -6.07 -2.10 -17.09
CA LYS A 61 -5.27 -2.41 -18.29
C LYS A 61 -3.80 -2.76 -18.02
N TYR A 62 -3.28 -2.35 -16.88
CA TYR A 62 -1.89 -2.58 -16.46
C TYR A 62 -1.74 -3.74 -15.46
N CYS A 63 -2.85 -4.26 -14.91
CA CYS A 63 -2.78 -5.21 -13.80
C CYS A 63 -2.74 -6.65 -14.30
N SER A 64 -1.66 -7.37 -13.98
CA SER A 64 -1.50 -8.78 -14.32
C SER A 64 -2.45 -9.72 -13.59
N GLN A 65 -3.16 -9.26 -12.56
CA GLN A 65 -4.06 -10.11 -11.76
C GLN A 65 -5.51 -10.10 -12.25
N SER A 66 -5.81 -9.33 -13.30
CA SER A 66 -7.16 -9.26 -13.90
C SER A 66 -7.48 -10.54 -14.65
N ILE A 67 -8.67 -11.10 -14.41
CA ILE A 67 -9.20 -12.25 -15.16
C ILE A 67 -9.61 -11.87 -16.60
N ARG A 68 -9.55 -10.59 -16.97
CA ARG A 68 -9.93 -10.11 -18.30
C ARG A 68 -8.80 -10.24 -19.33
N TYR A 69 -7.59 -10.51 -18.88
CA TYR A 69 -6.40 -10.58 -19.72
C TYR A 69 -5.68 -11.91 -19.51
N ASP A 70 -5.06 -12.41 -20.56
CA ASP A 70 -4.22 -13.61 -20.50
C ASP A 70 -2.82 -13.21 -20.00
N THR A 71 -2.42 -13.77 -18.85
CA THR A 71 -1.16 -13.46 -18.17
C THR A 71 -0.64 -14.69 -17.46
N ASP A 72 0.65 -14.73 -17.15
CA ASP A 72 1.30 -15.88 -16.52
C ASP A 72 1.00 -16.03 -15.00
N ILE A 73 -0.05 -15.37 -14.48
CA ILE A 73 -0.38 -15.43 -13.06
C ILE A 73 -1.27 -16.64 -12.75
N ASN A 74 -0.77 -17.50 -11.86
CA ASN A 74 -1.57 -18.57 -11.28
C ASN A 74 -2.61 -18.02 -10.29
N LEU A 75 -3.83 -18.56 -10.38
CA LEU A 75 -4.90 -18.21 -9.45
C LEU A 75 -4.66 -18.91 -8.12
N GLU A 76 -4.45 -18.12 -7.08
CA GLU A 76 -4.26 -18.62 -5.73
C GLU A 76 -5.47 -18.30 -4.86
N LYS A 77 -5.83 -19.28 -4.01
CA LYS A 77 -6.78 -19.03 -2.93
C LYS A 77 -6.13 -18.10 -1.90
N THR A 78 -6.96 -17.59 -0.99
CA THR A 78 -6.44 -16.86 0.16
C THR A 78 -5.48 -17.74 0.95
N LEU A 79 -4.27 -17.22 1.20
CA LEU A 79 -3.24 -17.93 1.92
C LEU A 79 -3.67 -18.24 3.36
N PRO A 80 -3.19 -19.35 3.95
CA PRO A 80 -3.47 -19.65 5.34
C PRO A 80 -2.76 -18.64 6.26
N LEU A 81 -3.35 -18.41 7.43
CA LEU A 81 -2.83 -17.46 8.42
C LEU A 81 -1.38 -17.75 8.82
N SER A 82 -1.01 -19.04 8.92
CA SER A 82 0.35 -19.47 9.25
C SER A 82 1.40 -18.90 8.30
N ASP A 83 1.10 -18.86 7.00
CA ASP A 83 2.03 -18.39 5.98
C ASP A 83 2.20 -16.87 6.05
N ILE A 84 1.11 -16.17 6.38
CA ILE A 84 1.12 -14.72 6.59
C ILE A 84 1.95 -14.36 7.83
N ILE A 85 1.75 -15.08 8.95
CA ILE A 85 2.55 -14.88 10.17
C ILE A 85 4.03 -15.16 9.90
N LYS A 86 4.34 -16.24 9.19
CA LYS A 86 5.71 -16.57 8.82
C LYS A 86 6.34 -15.44 8.01
N GLN A 87 5.68 -15.02 6.93
CA GLN A 87 6.19 -13.96 6.06
C GLN A 87 6.33 -12.61 6.79
N ALA A 88 5.43 -12.30 7.73
CA ALA A 88 5.52 -11.10 8.56
C ALA A 88 6.71 -11.15 9.54
N LYS A 89 6.99 -12.31 10.14
CA LYS A 89 8.18 -12.52 10.97
C LYS A 89 9.46 -12.35 10.14
N ASP A 90 9.53 -13.01 8.98
CA ASP A 90 10.68 -12.91 8.07
C ASP A 90 10.91 -11.44 7.63
N ALA A 91 9.83 -10.70 7.36
CA ALA A 91 9.89 -9.28 7.03
C ALA A 91 10.41 -8.43 8.19
N LYS A 92 9.95 -8.69 9.42
CA LYS A 92 10.42 -7.99 10.63
C LYS A 92 11.90 -8.24 10.86
N GLU A 93 12.34 -9.49 10.76
CA GLU A 93 13.74 -9.88 10.90
C GLU A 93 14.61 -9.24 9.83
N SER A 94 14.06 -8.98 8.65
CA SER A 94 14.70 -8.25 7.56
C SER A 94 14.67 -6.71 7.74
N GLY A 95 14.15 -6.21 8.87
CA GLY A 95 14.14 -4.78 9.19
C GLY A 95 12.90 -4.00 8.76
N ALA A 96 11.84 -4.68 8.29
CA ALA A 96 10.58 -4.00 7.98
C ALA A 96 9.93 -3.44 9.25
N THR A 97 9.43 -2.21 9.17
CA THR A 97 8.64 -1.57 10.24
C THR A 97 7.14 -1.68 9.97
N ARG A 98 6.75 -1.96 8.72
CA ARG A 98 5.36 -2.16 8.29
C ARG A 98 5.20 -3.40 7.41
N PHE A 99 4.11 -4.12 7.62
CA PHE A 99 3.71 -5.24 6.77
C PHE A 99 2.36 -4.96 6.10
N CYS A 100 2.33 -5.07 4.77
CA CYS A 100 1.20 -4.77 3.92
C CYS A 100 0.62 -6.05 3.33
N MET A 101 -0.71 -6.21 3.39
CA MET A 101 -1.39 -7.36 2.78
C MET A 101 -2.30 -6.89 1.64
N GLY A 102 -2.05 -7.40 0.42
CA GLY A 102 -2.84 -7.10 -0.77
C GLY A 102 -3.69 -8.28 -1.22
N ALA A 103 -4.91 -8.02 -1.69
CA ALA A 103 -5.78 -9.07 -2.21
C ALA A 103 -6.39 -8.68 -3.56
N ALA A 104 -6.39 -9.62 -4.51
CA ALA A 104 -7.05 -9.49 -5.81
C ALA A 104 -8.58 -9.61 -5.70
N TRP A 105 -9.19 -8.66 -4.99
CA TRP A 105 -10.64 -8.53 -4.82
C TRP A 105 -11.10 -7.15 -5.28
N ARG A 106 -12.34 -7.07 -5.79
CA ARG A 106 -13.03 -5.78 -5.97
C ARG A 106 -13.53 -5.23 -4.63
N ASN A 107 -14.20 -6.09 -3.86
CA ASN A 107 -14.85 -5.75 -2.59
C ASN A 107 -14.53 -6.80 -1.53
N LEU A 108 -14.59 -6.40 -0.27
CA LEU A 108 -14.41 -7.30 0.87
C LEU A 108 -15.74 -7.97 1.27
N THR A 109 -15.78 -9.31 1.29
CA THR A 109 -16.93 -10.06 1.78
C THR A 109 -16.90 -10.20 3.31
N LYS A 110 -18.04 -10.48 3.97
CA LYS A 110 -18.09 -10.72 5.42
C LYS A 110 -17.16 -11.86 5.87
N SER A 111 -17.08 -12.94 5.09
CA SER A 111 -16.19 -14.07 5.38
C SER A 111 -14.72 -13.68 5.26
N ASN A 112 -14.34 -12.94 4.21
CA ASN A 112 -12.96 -12.47 4.05
C ASN A 112 -12.59 -11.43 5.10
N LEU A 113 -13.53 -10.57 5.53
CA LEU A 113 -13.30 -9.62 6.62
C LEU A 113 -12.92 -10.32 7.92
N ALA A 114 -13.57 -11.44 8.28
CA ALA A 114 -13.22 -12.20 9.48
C ALA A 114 -11.77 -12.71 9.41
N LYS A 115 -11.37 -13.28 8.27
CA LYS A 115 -9.99 -13.73 8.03
C LYS A 115 -8.97 -12.60 8.10
N VAL A 116 -9.25 -11.47 7.43
CA VAL A 116 -8.38 -10.30 7.43
C VAL A 116 -8.25 -9.70 8.83
N LYS A 117 -9.32 -9.68 9.64
CA LYS A 117 -9.24 -9.21 11.04
C LYS A 117 -8.25 -10.04 11.84
N GLU A 118 -8.28 -11.36 11.67
CA GLU A 118 -7.34 -12.26 12.33
C GLU A 118 -5.90 -12.01 11.85
N MET A 119 -5.68 -11.91 10.53
CA MET A 119 -4.38 -11.56 9.95
C MET A 119 -3.83 -10.23 10.50
N VAL A 120 -4.68 -9.20 10.58
CA VAL A 120 -4.30 -7.88 11.08
C VAL A 120 -3.90 -7.94 12.55
N LYS A 121 -4.64 -8.70 13.35
CA LYS A 121 -4.34 -8.89 14.77
C LYS A 121 -2.97 -9.56 14.94
N GLU A 122 -2.73 -10.69 14.27
CA GLU A 122 -1.48 -11.42 14.41
C GLU A 122 -0.26 -10.59 13.96
N VAL A 123 -0.37 -9.87 12.84
CA VAL A 123 0.71 -8.98 12.38
C VAL A 123 0.98 -7.84 13.37
N LYS A 124 -0.07 -7.27 13.98
CA LYS A 124 0.08 -6.26 15.03
C LYS A 124 0.73 -6.81 16.29
N ASP A 125 0.39 -8.05 16.68
CA ASP A 125 0.95 -8.72 17.86
C ASP A 125 2.46 -9.01 17.67
N LEU A 126 2.95 -9.06 16.42
CA LEU A 126 4.39 -9.08 16.10
C LEU A 126 5.07 -7.71 16.27
N GLY A 127 4.34 -6.64 16.57
CA GLY A 127 4.87 -5.28 16.74
C GLY A 127 5.16 -4.54 15.43
N LEU A 128 4.61 -5.01 14.31
CA LEU A 128 4.68 -4.32 13.02
C LEU A 128 3.49 -3.37 12.85
N GLU A 129 3.69 -2.28 12.13
CA GLU A 129 2.55 -1.56 11.57
C GLU A 129 1.85 -2.44 10.53
N THR A 130 0.52 -2.40 10.50
CA THR A 130 -0.27 -3.25 9.62
C THR A 130 -1.05 -2.42 8.62
N CYS A 131 -0.89 -2.74 7.34
CA CYS A 131 -1.59 -2.11 6.22
C CYS A 131 -2.29 -3.18 5.37
N VAL A 132 -3.42 -2.82 4.76
CA VAL A 132 -4.17 -3.69 3.86
C VAL A 132 -4.65 -2.94 2.63
N THR A 133 -4.68 -3.62 1.47
CA THR A 133 -5.36 -3.14 0.26
C THR A 133 -6.30 -4.24 -0.25
N LEU A 134 -7.60 -4.01 -0.11
CA LEU A 134 -8.64 -5.04 -0.24
C LEU A 134 -9.74 -4.65 -1.25
N GLY A 135 -9.46 -3.65 -2.08
CA GLY A 135 -10.43 -3.01 -2.96
C GLY A 135 -11.35 -2.05 -2.20
N MET A 136 -12.60 -1.97 -2.64
CA MET A 136 -13.64 -1.12 -2.05
C MET A 136 -14.15 -1.73 -0.74
N LEU A 137 -14.04 -0.94 0.33
CA LEU A 137 -14.63 -1.24 1.62
C LEU A 137 -15.95 -0.48 1.75
N SER A 138 -16.97 -1.14 2.30
CA SER A 138 -18.19 -0.46 2.73
C SER A 138 -17.98 0.06 4.16
N GLY A 139 -18.39 1.31 4.42
CA GLY A 139 -18.59 1.78 5.78
C GLY A 139 -19.68 0.97 6.47
N THR A 140 -19.57 0.81 7.78
CA THR A 140 -20.70 0.42 8.63
C THR A 140 -21.67 1.57 8.77
#